data_AF-Q23RZ4-F1
#
_entry.id   AF-Q23RZ4-F1
#
_cell.length_a   1.000
_cell.length_b   1.000
_cell.length_c   1.000
_cell.angle_alpha   90.00
_cell.angle_beta   90.00
_cell.angle_gamma   90.00
#
_symmetry.space_group_name_H-M   'P 1'
#
loop_
_entity.id
_entity.type
_entity.pdbx_description
1 polymer ?
#
loop_
_entity_poly.entity_id
_entity_poly.type
_entity_poly.pdbx_seq_one_letter_code
_entity_poly.pdbx_strand_id
1 'polypeptide(L)'
;MNKLILCLALVGFCTAANFICTPEMKQNKNCTREYNPVCGVKIDPTKSYKYSSIKSTYSNKCTACAEQDVEFYAEGSCEDYPKIATFCHPNAYLNQACTLEFFPVCGLFDNSVICKKGPCGSNYSNKCVACTNEQVSYFLPGYCHLQEQYQP
;
A
#
# COMPACT_ATOMS: atom_id res chain seq x y z
N MET A 1 -35.55 4.17 35.92
CA MET A 1 -35.03 3.15 34.99
C MET A 1 -35.25 3.63 33.57
N ASN A 2 -34.18 3.97 32.85
CA ASN A 2 -34.03 3.77 31.41
C ASN A 2 -32.64 4.27 31.02
N LYS A 3 -31.69 3.34 30.94
CA LYS A 3 -30.37 3.60 30.37
C LYS A 3 -30.53 3.59 28.85
N LEU A 4 -30.50 4.76 28.21
CA LEU A 4 -30.28 4.82 26.75
C LEU A 4 -28.83 4.44 26.49
N ILE A 5 -28.62 3.21 26.03
CA ILE A 5 -27.34 2.77 25.45
C ILE A 5 -27.34 3.27 24.01
N LEU A 6 -26.60 4.34 23.76
CA LEU A 6 -26.32 4.81 22.40
C LEU A 6 -25.20 3.91 21.84
N CYS A 7 -25.55 2.92 21.03
CA CYS A 7 -24.60 2.13 20.27
C CYS A 7 -23.93 3.04 19.21
N LEU A 8 -22.74 3.54 19.51
CA LEU A 8 -21.83 4.11 18.53
C LEU A 8 -21.35 2.98 17.60
N ALA A 9 -22.07 2.77 16.51
CA ALA A 9 -21.56 2.00 15.39
C ALA A 9 -20.47 2.85 14.71
N LEU A 10 -19.22 2.59 15.08
CA LEU A 10 -18.04 3.02 14.31
C LEU A 10 -18.05 2.23 13.00
N VAL A 11 -18.76 2.74 11.99
CA VAL A 11 -18.81 2.15 10.65
C VAL A 11 -17.76 2.86 9.79
N GLY A 12 -16.82 2.06 9.27
CA GLY A 12 -15.97 2.44 8.15
C GLY A 12 -14.50 2.62 8.52
N PHE A 13 -13.80 1.52 8.81
CA PHE A 13 -12.35 1.51 8.55
C PHE A 13 -12.18 1.54 7.03
N CYS A 14 -12.00 2.73 6.44
CA CYS A 14 -11.25 2.82 5.19
C CYS A 14 -9.82 2.42 5.54
N THR A 15 -9.52 1.13 5.45
CA THR A 15 -8.14 0.66 5.56
C THR A 15 -7.46 1.04 4.26
N ALA A 16 -6.68 2.11 4.28
CA ALA A 16 -5.79 2.41 3.16
C ALA A 16 -4.89 1.19 2.93
N ALA A 17 -4.72 0.81 1.66
CA ALA A 17 -3.97 -0.41 1.32
C ALA A 17 -2.47 -0.34 1.66
N ASN A 18 -1.98 0.85 2.02
CA ASN A 18 -0.64 1.16 2.52
C ASN A 18 -0.74 2.24 3.60
N PHE A 19 0.21 2.31 4.52
CA PHE A 19 0.16 3.16 5.72
C PHE A 19 1.23 4.26 5.68
N ILE A 20 0.82 5.52 5.74
CA ILE A 20 1.73 6.67 5.77
C ILE A 20 2.48 6.71 7.11
N CYS A 21 3.78 6.98 7.04
CA CYS A 21 4.58 7.31 8.22
C CYS A 21 4.26 8.74 8.67
N THR A 22 3.63 8.87 9.85
CA THR A 22 3.30 10.19 10.40
C THR A 22 4.57 10.95 10.83
N PRO A 23 4.51 12.29 10.93
CA PRO A 23 5.65 13.08 11.43
C PRO A 23 6.14 12.62 12.82
N GLU A 24 5.23 12.18 13.68
CA GLU A 24 5.56 11.63 15.00
C GLU A 24 6.34 10.31 14.87
N MET A 25 5.87 9.39 14.03
CA MET A 25 6.56 8.12 13.78
C MET A 25 7.98 8.34 13.23
N LYS A 26 8.15 9.34 12.35
CA LYS A 26 9.46 9.72 11.79
C LYS A 26 10.43 10.31 12.81
N GLN A 27 9.93 10.84 13.92
CA GLN A 27 10.75 11.41 14.99
C GLN A 27 11.07 10.39 16.10
N ASN A 28 10.51 9.19 16.04
CA ASN A 28 10.75 8.17 17.05
C ASN A 28 12.20 7.71 17.03
N LYS A 29 12.90 7.92 18.14
CA LYS A 29 14.28 7.45 18.35
C LYS A 29 14.36 6.09 19.03
N ASN A 30 13.25 5.66 19.65
CA ASN A 30 13.18 4.43 20.45
C ASN A 30 12.04 3.57 19.94
N CYS A 31 12.37 2.48 19.24
CA CYS A 31 11.41 1.48 18.82
C CYS A 31 11.48 0.23 19.71
N THR A 32 10.34 -0.41 19.93
CA THR A 32 10.25 -1.72 20.56
C THR A 32 10.96 -2.78 19.71
N ARG A 33 11.43 -3.85 20.35
CA ARG A 33 12.06 -5.01 19.68
C ARG A 33 11.03 -6.04 19.19
N GLU A 34 9.76 -5.67 19.08
CA GLU A 34 8.75 -6.55 18.52
C GLU A 34 9.05 -6.82 17.04
N TYR A 35 8.79 -8.06 16.61
CA TYR A 35 8.99 -8.46 15.22
C TYR A 35 7.63 -8.66 14.56
N ASN A 36 7.23 -7.64 13.81
CA ASN A 36 5.99 -7.55 13.04
C ASN A 36 6.37 -6.89 11.70
N PRO A 37 7.01 -7.63 10.78
CA PRO A 37 7.76 -7.04 9.69
C PRO A 37 6.86 -6.24 8.74
N VAL A 38 7.44 -5.18 8.18
CA VAL A 38 6.77 -4.32 7.20
C VAL A 38 7.70 -4.05 6.02
N CYS A 39 7.11 -3.81 4.85
CA CYS A 39 7.82 -3.39 3.66
C CYS A 39 7.78 -1.87 3.61
N GLY A 40 8.87 -1.23 4.05
CA GLY A 40 9.00 0.23 4.05
C GLY A 40 9.36 0.72 2.66
N VAL A 41 8.67 1.78 2.21
CA VAL A 41 8.77 2.32 0.86
C VAL A 41 9.32 3.74 0.90
N LYS A 42 10.47 3.95 0.24
CA LYS A 42 11.11 5.26 0.10
C LYS A 42 10.68 5.90 -1.22
N ILE A 43 10.30 7.17 -1.23
CA ILE A 43 9.99 7.84 -2.50
C ILE A 43 11.29 8.16 -3.21
N ASP A 44 11.47 7.60 -4.41
CA ASP A 44 12.57 7.98 -5.28
C ASP A 44 12.29 9.39 -5.83
N PRO A 45 13.09 10.42 -5.47
CA PRO A 45 12.85 11.78 -5.92
C PRO A 45 13.03 11.97 -7.43
N THR A 46 13.66 11.00 -8.11
CA THR A 46 13.80 10.98 -9.57
C THR A 46 12.59 10.35 -10.27
N LYS A 47 11.71 9.69 -9.52
CA LYS A 47 10.45 9.12 -10.00
C LYS A 47 9.27 9.98 -9.53
N SER A 48 8.12 9.81 -10.16
CA SER A 48 6.91 10.49 -9.72
C SER A 48 6.59 10.09 -8.27
N TYR A 49 6.41 11.07 -7.40
CA TYR A 49 6.16 10.90 -5.96
C TYR A 49 4.98 9.97 -5.61
N LYS A 50 4.15 9.63 -6.60
CA LYS A 50 2.95 8.79 -6.48
C LYS A 50 3.23 7.30 -6.67
N TYR A 51 4.38 6.94 -7.26
CA TYR A 51 4.74 5.56 -7.59
C TYR A 51 6.18 5.31 -7.12
N SER A 52 6.35 4.49 -6.09
CA SER A 52 7.68 4.17 -5.57
C SER A 52 8.10 2.73 -5.85
N SER A 53 9.40 2.56 -6.09
CA SER A 53 10.04 1.27 -6.32
C SER A 53 11.16 0.93 -5.33
N ILE A 54 11.58 1.86 -4.45
CA ILE A 54 12.65 1.59 -3.48
C ILE A 54 11.98 1.08 -2.21
N LYS A 55 12.19 -0.20 -1.91
CA LYS A 55 11.55 -0.89 -0.80
C LYS A 55 12.56 -1.73 -0.02
N SER A 56 12.39 -1.78 1.30
CA SER A 56 13.21 -2.57 2.21
C SER A 56 12.37 -3.16 3.34
N THR A 57 12.70 -4.36 3.77
CA THR A 57 12.05 -5.00 4.91
C THR A 57 12.59 -4.41 6.22
N TYR A 58 11.69 -4.04 7.12
CA TYR A 58 12.01 -3.57 8.47
C TYR A 58 11.37 -4.48 9.51
N SER A 59 11.93 -4.54 10.71
CA SER A 59 11.46 -5.45 11.77
C SER A 59 10.04 -5.11 12.26
N ASN A 60 9.68 -3.83 12.22
CA ASN A 60 8.34 -3.35 12.53
C ASN A 60 8.09 -1.94 11.96
N LYS A 61 6.83 -1.49 12.00
CA LYS A 61 6.40 -0.16 11.53
C LYS A 61 7.14 1.01 12.18
N CYS A 62 7.54 0.91 13.45
CA CYS A 62 8.29 1.98 14.11
C CYS A 62 9.68 2.09 13.48
N THR A 63 10.39 0.97 13.34
CA THR A 63 11.73 0.95 12.73
C THR A 63 11.70 1.39 11.27
N ALA A 64 10.64 1.03 10.52
CA ALA A 64 10.46 1.50 9.16
C ALA A 64 10.27 3.02 9.09
N CYS A 65 9.34 3.55 9.89
CA CYS A 65 9.03 4.98 9.81
C CYS A 65 10.08 5.87 10.46
N ALA A 66 10.88 5.38 11.40
CA ALA A 66 12.03 6.10 11.96
C ALA A 66 13.21 6.19 10.98
N GLU A 67 13.26 5.31 9.97
CA GLU A 67 14.31 5.32 8.96
C GLU A 67 14.14 6.51 7.99
N GLN A 68 15.27 7.13 7.66
CA GLN A 68 15.27 8.28 6.77
C GLN A 68 14.69 7.93 5.38
N ASP A 69 13.87 8.84 4.86
CA ASP A 69 13.24 8.79 3.54
C ASP A 69 12.19 7.69 3.33
N VAL A 70 11.88 6.87 4.35
CA VAL A 70 10.70 5.99 4.31
C VAL A 70 9.44 6.86 4.46
N GLU A 71 8.58 6.82 3.45
CA GLU A 71 7.37 7.66 3.41
C GLU A 71 6.14 6.90 3.91
N PHE A 72 6.04 5.63 3.55
CA PHE A 72 4.94 4.76 3.95
C PHE A 72 5.42 3.31 4.00
N TYR A 73 4.56 2.41 4.51
CA TYR A 73 4.84 0.98 4.54
C TYR A 73 3.61 0.16 4.16
N ALA A 74 3.87 -1.06 3.70
CA ALA A 74 2.89 -2.12 3.55
C ALA A 74 3.11 -3.20 4.63
N GLU A 75 2.06 -3.91 5.02
CA GLU A 75 2.16 -5.00 6.01
C GLU A 75 2.89 -6.22 5.43
N GLY A 76 3.72 -6.90 6.24
CA GLY A 76 4.51 -8.02 5.76
C GLY A 76 5.87 -7.59 5.20
N SER A 77 6.75 -8.56 4.99
CA SER A 77 8.09 -8.30 4.44
C SER A 77 8.03 -7.96 2.96
N CYS A 78 9.05 -7.30 2.41
CA CYS A 78 9.08 -7.00 0.98
C CYS A 78 9.20 -8.25 0.10
N GLU A 79 9.66 -9.36 0.67
CA GLU A 79 9.72 -10.68 0.05
C GLU A 79 8.34 -11.32 -0.15
N ASP A 80 7.33 -10.88 0.61
CA ASP A 80 5.93 -11.30 0.46
C ASP A 80 5.26 -10.66 -0.78
N TYR A 81 5.99 -9.84 -1.52
CA TYR A 81 5.52 -9.15 -2.71
C TYR A 81 6.38 -9.49 -3.93
N PRO A 82 5.80 -9.46 -5.14
CA PRO A 82 6.57 -9.63 -6.36
C PRO A 82 7.72 -8.62 -6.44
N LYS A 83 8.90 -9.07 -6.89
CA LYS A 83 10.09 -8.18 -7.00
C LYS A 83 9.81 -6.94 -7.85
N ILE A 84 9.02 -7.10 -8.92
CA ILE A 84 8.64 -6.03 -9.86
C ILE A 84 7.49 -5.13 -9.36
N ALA A 85 6.91 -5.42 -8.18
CA ALA A 85 5.81 -4.64 -7.61
C ALA A 85 6.23 -3.19 -7.35
N THR A 86 5.39 -2.27 -7.82
CA THR A 86 5.45 -0.84 -7.53
C THR A 86 4.29 -0.47 -6.61
N PHE A 87 4.58 0.11 -5.45
CA PHE A 87 3.57 0.41 -4.45
C PHE A 87 2.88 1.75 -4.73
N CYS A 88 1.57 1.76 -4.51
CA CYS A 88 0.76 2.97 -4.60
C CYS A 88 0.95 3.80 -3.33
N HIS A 89 1.29 5.07 -3.48
CA HIS A 89 1.32 5.98 -2.34
C HIS A 89 -0.08 6.03 -1.68
N PRO A 90 -0.21 5.99 -0.34
CA PRO A 90 -1.53 5.94 0.31
C PRO A 90 -2.44 7.13 -0.03
N ASN A 91 -1.87 8.29 -0.36
CA ASN A 91 -2.61 9.48 -0.83
C ASN A 91 -2.84 9.54 -2.35
N ALA A 92 -2.52 8.50 -3.12
CA ALA A 92 -2.68 8.53 -4.57
C ALA A 92 -4.15 8.62 -5.02
N TYR A 93 -5.11 8.22 -4.18
CA TYR A 93 -6.55 8.43 -4.41
C TYR A 93 -6.96 9.90 -4.48
N LEU A 94 -6.18 10.81 -3.90
CA LEU A 94 -6.44 12.26 -3.97
C LEU A 94 -6.14 12.85 -5.36
N ASN A 95 -5.62 12.06 -6.29
CA ASN A 95 -5.41 12.51 -7.66
C ASN A 95 -6.75 12.67 -8.38
N GLN A 96 -7.09 13.92 -8.69
CA GLN A 96 -8.35 14.26 -9.35
C GLN A 96 -8.40 13.87 -10.83
N ALA A 97 -7.24 13.65 -11.45
CA ALA A 97 -7.13 13.33 -12.87
C ALA A 97 -5.92 12.42 -13.15
N CYS A 98 -6.11 11.55 -14.14
CA CYS A 98 -5.07 10.71 -14.71
C CYS A 98 -4.92 11.00 -16.20
N THR A 99 -3.71 10.82 -16.72
CA THR A 99 -3.43 10.83 -18.15
C THR A 99 -4.19 9.71 -18.85
N LEU A 100 -4.53 9.92 -20.13
CA LEU A 100 -5.18 8.91 -20.98
C LEU A 100 -4.19 7.95 -21.65
N GLU A 101 -2.95 7.93 -21.16
CA GLU A 101 -1.94 6.99 -21.66
C GLU A 101 -2.34 5.55 -21.35
N PHE A 102 -2.07 4.66 -22.29
CA PHE A 102 -2.40 3.25 -22.17
C PHE A 102 -1.16 2.42 -21.91
N PHE A 103 -0.90 2.18 -20.62
CA PHE A 103 0.19 1.34 -20.12
C PHE A 103 -0.39 0.39 -19.08
N PRO A 104 -1.05 -0.70 -19.51
CA PRO A 104 -1.90 -1.49 -18.63
C PRO A 104 -1.14 -2.06 -17.45
N VAL A 105 -1.81 -2.09 -16.31
CA VAL A 105 -1.27 -2.65 -15.07
C VAL A 105 -2.30 -3.53 -14.38
N CYS A 106 -1.83 -4.45 -13.57
CA CYS A 106 -2.62 -5.23 -12.66
C CYS A 106 -2.47 -4.61 -11.27
N GLY A 107 -3.52 -3.94 -10.80
CA GLY A 107 -3.56 -3.39 -9.44
C GLY A 107 -4.02 -4.47 -8.48
N LEU A 108 -3.16 -4.82 -7.52
CA LEU A 108 -3.41 -5.85 -6.53
C LEU A 108 -3.82 -5.23 -5.20
N PHE A 109 -4.81 -5.88 -4.58
CA PHE A 109 -5.36 -5.46 -3.32
C PHE A 109 -4.53 -5.99 -2.15
N ASP A 110 -4.63 -5.34 -1.00
CA ASP A 110 -4.07 -5.88 0.23
C ASP A 110 -4.95 -7.03 0.78
N ASN A 111 -4.54 -7.58 1.92
CA ASN A 111 -5.25 -8.67 2.59
C ASN A 111 -6.59 -8.23 3.22
N SER A 112 -6.95 -6.94 3.19
CA SER A 112 -8.27 -6.47 3.64
C SER A 112 -9.38 -6.85 2.65
N VAL A 113 -9.03 -7.15 1.39
CA VAL A 113 -9.98 -7.52 0.34
C VAL A 113 -10.04 -9.04 0.17
N ILE A 114 -11.23 -9.62 0.34
CA ILE A 114 -11.45 -11.07 0.19
C ILE A 114 -11.71 -11.41 -1.28
N CYS A 115 -10.75 -12.07 -1.93
CA CYS A 115 -10.89 -12.57 -3.31
C CYS A 115 -11.21 -14.07 -3.36
N LYS A 116 -12.17 -14.46 -4.21
CA LYS A 116 -12.53 -15.88 -4.43
C LYS A 116 -11.58 -16.61 -5.39
N LYS A 117 -10.91 -15.87 -6.27
CA LYS A 117 -9.98 -16.37 -7.29
C LYS A 117 -8.78 -15.43 -7.37
N GLY A 118 -7.60 -16.00 -7.59
CA GLY A 118 -6.36 -15.24 -7.77
C GLY A 118 -6.14 -14.80 -9.22
N PRO A 119 -5.25 -13.82 -9.44
CA PRO A 119 -4.67 -12.94 -8.43
C PRO A 119 -5.73 -11.97 -7.87
N CYS A 120 -5.60 -11.58 -6.60
CA CYS A 120 -6.54 -10.67 -5.94
C CYS A 120 -6.33 -9.23 -6.41
N GLY A 121 -6.95 -8.87 -7.54
CA GLY A 121 -6.77 -7.56 -8.14
C GLY A 121 -7.63 -7.31 -9.37
N SER A 122 -7.40 -6.16 -10.00
CA SER A 122 -8.13 -5.67 -11.18
C SER A 122 -7.19 -5.10 -12.23
N ASN A 123 -7.63 -5.12 -13.49
CA ASN A 123 -6.92 -4.49 -14.59
C ASN A 123 -7.22 -3.00 -14.63
N TYR A 124 -6.19 -2.19 -14.85
CA TYR A 124 -6.29 -0.75 -15.02
C TYR A 124 -5.55 -0.31 -16.28
N SER A 125 -6.03 0.78 -16.91
CA SER A 125 -5.44 1.33 -18.14
C SER A 125 -4.02 1.87 -17.94
N ASN A 126 -3.72 2.37 -16.75
CA ASN A 126 -2.39 2.80 -16.34
C ASN A 126 -2.22 2.84 -14.81
N LYS A 127 -0.98 3.05 -14.37
CA LYS A 127 -0.58 3.17 -12.97
C LYS A 127 -1.35 4.24 -12.16
N CYS A 128 -1.73 5.34 -12.79
CA CYS A 128 -2.48 6.40 -12.11
C CYS A 128 -3.88 5.91 -11.77
N VAL A 129 -4.59 5.36 -12.75
CA VAL A 129 -5.94 4.84 -12.57
C VAL A 129 -5.96 3.70 -11.54
N ALA A 130 -4.92 2.85 -11.54
CA ALA A 130 -4.75 1.84 -10.49
C ALA A 130 -4.62 2.46 -9.10
N CYS A 131 -3.65 3.35 -8.90
CA CYS A 131 -3.38 3.92 -7.57
C CYS A 131 -4.42 4.96 -7.11
N THR A 132 -5.32 5.42 -7.97
CA THR A 132 -6.49 6.20 -7.52
C THR A 132 -7.54 5.36 -6.82
N ASN A 133 -7.51 4.04 -6.99
CA ASN A 133 -8.37 3.13 -6.24
C ASN A 133 -7.73 2.83 -4.88
N GLU A 134 -8.39 3.26 -3.79
CA GLU A 134 -7.90 3.12 -2.41
C GLU A 134 -7.63 1.67 -1.96
N GLN A 135 -8.24 0.69 -2.63
CA GLN A 135 -8.04 -0.73 -2.33
C GLN A 135 -6.76 -1.30 -2.96
N VAL A 136 -6.17 -0.61 -3.95
CA VAL A 136 -4.95 -1.08 -4.63
C VAL A 136 -3.73 -0.74 -3.78
N SER A 137 -3.07 -1.78 -3.27
CA SER A 137 -1.82 -1.65 -2.50
C SER A 137 -0.62 -1.43 -3.43
N TYR A 138 -0.52 -2.25 -4.47
CA TYR A 138 0.59 -2.19 -5.42
C TYR A 138 0.12 -2.63 -6.79
N PHE A 139 0.94 -2.39 -7.81
CA PHE A 139 0.66 -2.86 -9.16
C PHE A 139 1.85 -3.56 -9.80
N LEU A 140 1.53 -4.41 -10.77
CA LEU A 140 2.46 -5.08 -11.67
C LEU A 140 2.24 -4.58 -13.10
N PRO A 141 3.29 -4.45 -13.92
CA PRO A 141 3.13 -4.17 -15.35
C PRO A 141 2.35 -5.27 -16.07
N GLY A 142 1.44 -4.88 -16.97
CA GLY A 142 0.59 -5.82 -17.73
C GLY A 142 -0.70 -6.22 -17.01
N TYR A 143 -1.50 -7.09 -17.62
CA TYR A 143 -2.80 -7.51 -17.08
C TYR A 143 -2.69 -8.62 -16.03
N CYS A 144 -3.71 -8.73 -15.17
CA CYS A 144 -3.76 -9.67 -14.06
C CYS A 144 -3.71 -11.15 -14.47
N HIS A 145 -4.34 -11.53 -15.58
CA HIS A 145 -4.29 -12.92 -16.08
C HIS A 145 -2.88 -13.36 -16.50
N LEU A 146 -1.94 -12.43 -16.67
CA LEU A 146 -0.54 -12.73 -16.98
C LEU A 146 0.32 -12.87 -15.71
N GLN A 147 -0.24 -12.55 -14.53
CA GLN A 147 0.48 -12.46 -13.27
C GLN A 147 0.39 -13.71 -12.40
N GLU A 148 -0.30 -14.77 -12.85
CA GLU A 148 -0.43 -16.03 -12.09
C GLU A 148 0.93 -16.63 -11.71
N GLN A 149 1.98 -16.35 -12.49
CA GLN A 149 3.35 -16.81 -12.27
C GLN A 149 4.16 -16.00 -11.23
N TYR A 150 3.66 -14.84 -10.78
CA TYR A 150 4.38 -13.93 -9.88
C TYR A 150 3.80 -13.93 -8.46
N GLN A 151 2.82 -14.77 -8.18
CA GLN A 151 2.29 -14.94 -6.83
C GLN A 151 3.33 -15.70 -5.99
N PRO A 152 3.78 -15.17 -4.84
CA PRO A 152 4.75 -15.83 -3.99
C PRO A 152 4.23 -17.14 -3.39
#